data_AF-F4BIR3-F1
#
_entry.id   AF-F4BIR3-F1
#
_cell.length_a   1.000
_cell.length_b   1.000
_cell.length_c   1.000
_cell.angle_alpha   90.00
_cell.angle_beta   90.00
_cell.angle_gamma   90.00
#
_symmetry.space_group_name_H-M   'P 1'
#
loop_
_entity.id
_entity.type
_entity.pdbx_description
1 polymer ?
#
loop_
_entity_poly.entity_id
_entity_poly.type
_entity_poly.pdbx_seq_one_letter_code
_entity_poly.pdbx_strand_id
1 'polypeptide(L)'
;MIVALTVMEFPAIIAGMMIYYLFVVKGSASVSQLTTFRRSAKEALLDYSVVLLVGSLIIGFLCGDGGNLDMAPLTSSLFKGMLALFLLGMGVSAGQQISLLRKAGVKLIAFAVFVPIVLSCLAILIGSSIHLGEGNTLLLAILFGGASYIAVPAAMSETVEGGNIGLMVALALVVTFVFNISVGIPLYLKILS
;
A
#
# COMPACT_ATOMS: atom_id res chain seq x y z
N MET A 1 -11.37 8.11 -7.34
CA MET A 1 -10.59 7.25 -6.42
C MET A 1 -9.20 6.85 -6.92
N ILE A 2 -8.95 6.81 -8.24
CA ILE A 2 -7.59 6.55 -8.79
C ILE A 2 -6.57 7.58 -8.26
N VAL A 3 -6.97 8.85 -8.15
CA VAL A 3 -6.15 9.92 -7.52
C VAL A 3 -5.81 9.60 -6.06
N ALA A 4 -6.74 9.02 -5.29
CA ALA A 4 -6.47 8.67 -3.90
C ALA A 4 -5.40 7.56 -3.82
N LEU A 5 -5.48 6.56 -4.69
CA LEU A 5 -4.48 5.49 -4.77
C LEU A 5 -3.08 6.07 -5.03
N THR A 6 -2.99 7.04 -5.94
CA THR A 6 -1.75 7.78 -6.24
C THR A 6 -1.20 8.57 -5.06
N VAL A 7 -2.08 9.28 -4.35
CA VAL A 7 -1.68 10.17 -3.26
C VAL A 7 -1.36 9.40 -1.98
N MET A 8 -1.91 8.21 -1.77
CA MET A 8 -1.82 7.48 -0.50
C MET A 8 -0.51 6.73 -0.26
N GLU A 9 0.30 6.47 -1.29
CA GLU A 9 1.62 5.84 -1.15
C GLU A 9 2.55 6.68 -0.25
N PHE A 10 2.58 7.99 -0.46
CA PHE A 10 3.48 8.89 0.26
C PHE A 10 3.17 9.05 1.77
N PRO A 11 1.91 9.34 2.18
CA PRO A 11 1.52 9.35 3.59
C PRO A 11 1.79 8.02 4.29
N ALA A 12 1.61 6.88 3.59
CA ALA A 12 1.86 5.56 4.16
C ALA A 12 3.35 5.36 4.51
N ILE A 13 4.26 5.74 3.60
CA ILE A 13 5.71 5.68 3.83
C ILE A 13 6.10 6.55 5.03
N ILE A 14 5.64 7.82 5.06
CA ILE A 14 5.93 8.73 6.18
C ILE A 14 5.39 8.17 7.49
N ALA A 15 4.14 7.70 7.52
CA ALA A 15 3.52 7.19 8.73
C ALA A 15 4.28 5.97 9.26
N GLY A 16 4.67 5.04 8.37
CA GLY A 16 5.50 3.89 8.73
C GLY A 16 6.83 4.33 9.33
N MET A 17 7.54 5.27 8.68
CA MET A 17 8.82 5.78 9.17
C MET A 17 8.68 6.52 10.51
N MET A 18 7.59 7.27 10.69
CA MET A 18 7.30 7.98 11.92
C MET A 18 7.02 7.02 13.08
N ILE A 19 6.25 5.95 12.84
CA ILE A 19 6.03 4.89 13.84
C ILE A 19 7.36 4.24 14.22
N TYR A 20 8.19 3.87 13.24
CA TYR A 20 9.52 3.31 13.51
C TYR A 20 10.38 4.27 14.35
N TYR A 21 10.42 5.56 14.00
CA TYR A 21 11.19 6.55 14.74
C TYR A 21 10.69 6.72 16.19
N LEU A 22 9.38 6.79 16.40
CA LEU A 22 8.79 7.01 17.72
C LEU A 22 8.96 5.82 18.67
N PHE A 23 8.89 4.59 18.16
CA PHE A 23 8.87 3.39 18.99
C PHE A 23 10.20 2.63 19.04
N VAL A 24 11.05 2.76 18.02
CA VAL A 24 12.36 2.06 17.98
C VAL A 24 13.50 3.02 18.26
N VAL A 25 13.51 4.19 17.62
CA VAL A 25 14.65 5.12 17.67
C VAL A 25 14.63 5.99 18.93
N LYS A 26 13.45 6.42 19.41
CA LYS A 26 13.32 7.35 20.54
C LYS A 26 13.86 6.82 21.89
N GLY A 27 14.26 5.54 21.97
CA GLY A 27 14.97 4.95 23.11
C GLY A 27 16.50 5.09 23.08
N SER A 28 17.10 5.52 21.96
CA SER A 28 18.55 5.68 21.79
C SER A 28 18.82 6.97 20.99
N ALA A 29 18.84 8.11 21.67
CA ALA A 29 18.90 9.42 21.03
C ALA A 29 20.31 9.75 20.49
N SER A 30 20.47 9.74 19.16
CA SER A 30 21.56 10.45 18.47
C SER A 30 21.01 11.42 17.43
N VAL A 31 21.54 12.65 17.43
CA VAL A 31 21.18 13.79 16.56
C VAL A 31 21.30 13.45 15.05
N SER A 32 22.09 12.44 14.70
CA SER A 32 22.26 11.90 13.34
C SER A 32 20.95 11.38 12.71
N GLN A 33 20.04 10.79 13.49
CA GLN A 33 18.84 10.13 12.96
C GLN A 33 17.72 11.12 12.59
N LEU A 34 17.71 12.33 13.17
CA LEU A 34 16.76 13.39 12.80
C LEU A 34 17.07 13.98 11.42
N THR A 35 18.35 14.09 11.07
CA THR A 35 18.79 14.48 9.73
C THR A 35 18.48 13.40 8.69
N THR A 36 18.59 12.12 9.05
CA THR A 36 18.18 11.00 8.18
C THR A 36 16.68 11.03 7.93
N PHE A 37 15.84 11.24 8.95
CA PHE A 37 14.38 11.33 8.77
C PHE A 37 13.98 12.47 7.81
N ARG A 38 14.56 13.67 7.98
CA ARG A 38 14.25 14.82 7.12
C ARG A 38 14.75 14.62 5.69
N ARG A 39 15.85 13.88 5.51
CA ARG A 39 16.40 13.52 4.21
C ARG A 39 15.55 12.45 3.52
N SER A 40 15.22 11.37 4.20
CA SER A 40 14.37 10.30 3.68
C SER A 40 12.94 10.78 3.36
N ALA A 41 12.37 11.71 4.14
CA ALA A 41 11.08 12.31 3.82
C ALA A 41 11.14 13.19 2.55
N LYS A 42 12.26 13.88 2.31
CA LYS A 42 12.50 14.60 1.04
C LYS A 42 12.75 13.63 -0.12
N GLU A 43 13.50 12.56 0.10
CA GLU A 43 13.78 11.54 -0.91
C GLU A 43 12.50 10.80 -1.30
N ALA A 44 11.60 10.50 -0.36
CA ALA A 44 10.28 9.93 -0.65
C ALA A 44 9.38 10.86 -1.49
N LEU A 45 9.52 12.19 -1.37
CA LEU A 45 8.81 13.16 -2.23
C LEU A 45 9.37 13.21 -3.66
N LEU A 46 10.67 12.97 -3.79
CA LEU A 46 11.41 13.00 -5.06
C LEU A 46 11.58 11.61 -5.66
N ASP A 47 10.92 10.60 -5.10
CA ASP A 47 10.96 9.25 -5.62
C ASP A 47 10.39 9.25 -7.05
N TYR A 48 11.12 8.60 -7.95
CA TYR A 48 10.77 8.52 -9.36
C TYR A 48 9.35 8.00 -9.58
N SER A 49 8.88 7.05 -8.76
CA SER A 49 7.54 6.51 -8.86
C SER A 49 6.48 7.58 -8.56
N VAL A 50 6.67 8.39 -7.51
CA VAL A 50 5.76 9.48 -7.14
C VAL A 50 5.73 10.55 -8.22
N VAL A 51 6.90 10.94 -8.75
CA VAL A 51 7.00 11.93 -9.84
C VAL A 51 6.28 11.43 -11.09
N LEU A 52 6.47 10.18 -11.49
CA LEU A 52 5.75 9.60 -12.62
C LEU A 52 4.24 9.50 -12.39
N LEU A 53 3.83 9.15 -11.18
CA LEU A 53 2.43 8.95 -10.83
C LEU A 53 1.66 10.29 -10.82
N VAL A 54 2.24 11.32 -10.22
CA VAL A 54 1.68 12.68 -10.24
C VAL A 54 1.76 13.28 -11.65
N GLY A 55 2.88 13.08 -12.36
CA GLY A 55 3.06 13.57 -13.73
C GLY A 55 2.05 12.94 -14.71
N SER A 56 1.87 11.62 -14.66
CA SER A 56 0.89 10.91 -15.49
C SER A 56 -0.55 11.32 -15.16
N LEU A 57 -0.85 11.61 -13.89
CA LEU A 57 -2.16 12.14 -13.50
C LEU A 57 -2.41 13.54 -14.10
N ILE A 58 -1.43 14.45 -14.02
CA ILE A 58 -1.53 15.79 -14.60
C ILE A 58 -1.70 15.70 -16.12
N ILE A 59 -0.90 14.86 -16.79
CA ILE A 59 -1.01 14.65 -18.24
C ILE A 59 -2.38 14.09 -18.61
N GLY A 60 -2.85 13.06 -17.89
CA GLY A 60 -4.17 12.47 -18.12
C GLY A 60 -5.31 13.49 -17.92
N PHE A 61 -5.20 14.34 -16.91
CA PHE A 61 -6.16 15.42 -16.67
C PHE A 61 -6.17 16.47 -17.80
N LEU A 62 -5.00 16.85 -18.32
CA LEU A 62 -4.88 17.83 -19.41
C LEU A 62 -5.30 17.27 -20.78
N CYS A 63 -5.03 15.99 -21.04
CA CYS A 63 -5.36 15.35 -22.32
C CYS A 63 -6.84 14.96 -22.46
N GLY A 64 -7.57 14.80 -21.35
CA GLY A 64 -8.99 14.44 -21.36
C GLY A 64 -9.29 13.12 -22.09
N ASP A 65 -10.52 12.99 -22.61
CA ASP A 65 -11.00 11.74 -23.21
C ASP A 65 -10.24 11.33 -24.47
N GLY A 66 -9.70 12.30 -25.22
CA GLY A 66 -8.89 12.04 -26.43
C GLY A 66 -7.62 11.25 -26.10
N GLY A 67 -6.86 11.67 -25.08
CA GLY A 67 -5.68 10.94 -24.64
C GLY A 67 -5.99 9.55 -24.07
N ASN A 68 -7.18 9.36 -23.50
CA ASN A 68 -7.60 8.05 -23.00
C ASN A 68 -7.82 7.04 -24.15
N LEU A 69 -8.41 7.48 -25.26
CA LEU A 69 -8.60 6.64 -26.44
C LEU A 69 -7.27 6.22 -27.07
N ASP A 70 -6.33 7.16 -27.20
CA ASP A 70 -5.00 6.89 -27.74
C ASP A 70 -4.21 5.91 -26.86
N MET A 71 -4.39 5.99 -25.54
CA MET A 71 -3.72 5.12 -24.56
C MET A 71 -4.47 3.80 -24.30
N ALA A 72 -5.71 3.65 -24.75
CA ALA A 72 -6.55 2.48 -24.49
C ALA A 72 -5.90 1.12 -24.84
N PRO A 73 -5.13 0.98 -25.94
CA PRO A 73 -4.42 -0.27 -26.22
C PRO A 73 -3.46 -0.69 -25.10
N LEU A 74 -2.83 0.29 -24.44
CA LEU A 74 -1.91 0.06 -23.32
C LEU A 74 -2.65 -0.07 -21.98
N THR A 75 -3.55 0.86 -21.68
CA THR A 75 -4.18 1.02 -20.35
C THR A 75 -5.40 0.12 -20.13
N SER A 76 -6.07 -0.31 -21.19
CA SER A 76 -7.27 -1.16 -21.10
C SER A 76 -7.01 -2.57 -21.61
N SER A 77 -6.47 -2.69 -22.83
CA SER A 77 -6.29 -3.99 -23.49
C SER A 77 -5.11 -4.76 -22.93
N LEU A 78 -3.90 -4.17 -22.93
CA LEU A 78 -2.70 -4.83 -22.42
C LEU A 78 -2.62 -4.87 -20.90
N PHE A 79 -3.20 -3.88 -20.20
CA PHE A 79 -3.09 -3.74 -18.74
C PHE A 79 -3.48 -5.02 -17.98
N LYS A 80 -4.58 -5.68 -18.35
CA LYS A 80 -5.00 -6.93 -17.67
C LYS A 80 -3.98 -8.06 -17.83
N GLY A 81 -3.38 -8.19 -19.02
CA GLY A 81 -2.34 -9.18 -19.28
C GLY A 81 -1.06 -8.87 -18.51
N MET A 82 -0.62 -7.61 -18.52
CA MET A 82 0.53 -7.15 -17.72
C MET A 82 0.30 -7.33 -16.23
N LEU A 83 -0.89 -7.00 -15.73
CA LEU A 83 -1.27 -7.16 -14.33
C LEU A 83 -1.29 -8.63 -13.92
N ALA A 84 -1.78 -9.53 -14.79
CA ALA A 84 -1.75 -10.96 -14.53
C ALA A 84 -0.31 -11.50 -14.40
N LEU A 85 0.59 -11.11 -15.31
CA LEU A 85 2.01 -11.48 -15.22
C LEU A 85 2.70 -10.88 -13.99
N PHE A 86 2.36 -9.63 -13.65
CA PHE A 86 2.84 -8.97 -12.45
C PHE A 86 2.40 -9.72 -11.19
N LEU A 87 1.11 -10.03 -11.05
CA LEU A 87 0.56 -10.78 -9.92
C LEU A 87 1.13 -12.19 -9.84
N LEU A 88 1.41 -12.84 -10.98
CA LEU A 88 2.10 -14.13 -11.01
C LEU A 88 3.52 -14.03 -10.44
N GLY A 89 4.30 -13.04 -10.89
CA GLY A 89 5.65 -12.80 -10.38
C GLY A 89 5.66 -12.48 -8.87
N MET A 90 4.73 -11.64 -8.44
CA MET A 90 4.53 -11.32 -7.01
C MET A 90 4.11 -12.54 -6.21
N GLY A 91 3.25 -13.41 -6.76
CA GLY A 91 2.86 -14.68 -6.15
C GLY A 91 4.03 -15.66 -5.99
N VAL A 92 4.91 -15.76 -6.99
CA VAL A 92 6.14 -16.57 -6.90
C VAL A 92 7.08 -16.02 -5.81
N SER A 93 7.30 -14.71 -5.79
CA SER A 93 8.13 -14.03 -4.78
C SER A 93 7.58 -14.25 -3.36
N ALA A 94 6.26 -14.12 -3.19
CA ALA A 94 5.58 -14.38 -1.93
C ALA A 94 5.70 -15.86 -1.51
N GLY A 95 5.57 -16.79 -2.46
CA GLY A 95 5.73 -18.23 -2.23
C GLY A 95 7.13 -18.62 -1.74
N GLN A 96 8.18 -17.99 -2.28
CA GLN A 96 9.56 -18.22 -1.82
C GLN A 96 9.76 -17.79 -0.35
N GLN A 97 9.01 -16.79 0.10
CA GLN A 97 9.13 -16.19 1.43
C GLN A 97 8.13 -16.78 2.45
N ILE A 98 7.27 -17.72 2.04
CA ILE A 98 6.23 -18.32 2.90
C ILE A 98 6.82 -19.03 4.14
N SER A 99 8.04 -19.54 4.03
CA SER A 99 8.76 -20.17 5.13
C SER A 99 9.06 -19.19 6.28
N LEU A 100 9.19 -17.89 5.98
CA LEU A 100 9.41 -16.84 6.98
C LEU A 100 8.17 -16.60 7.83
N LEU A 101 6.96 -16.81 7.30
CA LEU A 101 5.71 -16.67 8.06
C LEU A 101 5.62 -17.67 9.22
N ARG A 102 6.18 -18.88 9.05
CA ARG A 102 6.26 -19.86 10.14
C ARG A 102 7.13 -19.36 11.30
N LYS A 103 8.15 -18.54 11.01
CA LYS A 103 9.04 -17.93 12.00
C LYS A 103 8.46 -16.66 12.61
N ALA A 104 7.52 -16.00 11.93
CA ALA A 104 6.87 -14.77 12.37
C ALA A 104 6.00 -14.95 13.63
N GLY A 105 5.46 -16.16 13.82
CA GLY A 105 4.58 -16.50 14.93
C GLY A 105 3.14 -16.00 14.74
N VAL A 106 2.23 -16.61 15.51
CA VAL A 106 0.77 -16.41 15.38
C VAL A 106 0.36 -14.95 15.63
N LYS A 107 1.05 -14.25 16.53
CA LYS A 107 0.74 -12.86 16.88
C LYS A 107 0.88 -11.91 15.68
N LEU A 108 1.93 -12.09 14.88
CA LEU A 108 2.23 -11.23 13.74
C LEU A 108 1.26 -11.50 12.58
N ILE A 109 0.91 -12.77 12.35
CA ILE A 109 -0.10 -13.15 11.37
C ILE A 109 -1.47 -12.60 11.77
N ALA A 110 -1.86 -12.75 13.04
CA ALA A 110 -3.11 -12.20 13.55
C ALA A 110 -3.18 -10.67 13.38
N PHE A 111 -2.07 -9.97 13.64
CA PHE A 111 -1.96 -8.54 13.39
C PHE A 111 -2.17 -8.18 11.91
N ALA A 112 -1.52 -8.92 10.99
CA ALA A 112 -1.63 -8.71 9.55
C ALA A 112 -3.02 -8.98 8.97
N VAL A 113 -3.91 -9.66 9.71
CA VAL A 113 -5.32 -9.83 9.37
C VAL A 113 -6.18 -8.78 10.06
N PHE A 114 -5.97 -8.56 11.36
CA PHE A 114 -6.84 -7.73 12.19
C PHE A 114 -6.74 -6.24 11.84
N VAL A 115 -5.53 -5.71 11.65
CA VAL A 115 -5.34 -4.28 11.37
C VAL A 115 -6.02 -3.83 10.07
N PRO A 116 -5.88 -4.56 8.93
CA PRO A 116 -6.64 -4.27 7.72
C PRO A 116 -8.15 -4.15 7.93
N ILE A 117 -8.74 -5.04 8.74
CA ILE A 117 -10.19 -5.03 9.01
C ILE A 117 -10.56 -3.74 9.76
N VAL A 118 -9.81 -3.42 10.81
CA VAL A 118 -10.06 -2.20 11.61
C VAL A 118 -9.96 -0.95 10.75
N LEU A 119 -8.92 -0.85 9.92
CA LEU A 119 -8.73 0.29 9.02
C LEU A 119 -9.82 0.37 7.94
N SER A 120 -10.24 -0.77 7.39
CA SER A 120 -11.33 -0.83 6.42
C SER A 120 -12.67 -0.43 7.03
N CYS A 121 -12.96 -0.87 8.25
CA CYS A 121 -14.16 -0.46 8.98
C CYS A 121 -14.16 1.04 9.28
N LEU A 122 -13.01 1.60 9.69
CA LEU A 122 -12.87 3.05 9.86
C LEU A 122 -13.14 3.80 8.55
N ALA A 123 -12.61 3.31 7.43
CA ALA A 123 -12.86 3.88 6.11
C ALA A 123 -14.33 3.79 5.69
N ILE A 124 -15.02 2.68 6.00
CA ILE A 124 -16.47 2.55 5.78
C ILE A 124 -17.22 3.61 6.60
N LEU A 125 -16.92 3.73 7.90
CA LEU A 125 -17.56 4.73 8.76
C LEU A 125 -17.35 6.16 8.24
N ILE A 126 -16.13 6.48 7.83
CA ILE A 126 -15.79 7.79 7.27
C ILE A 126 -16.56 8.00 5.96
N GLY A 127 -16.49 7.06 5.02
CA GLY A 127 -17.17 7.16 3.72
C GLY A 127 -18.70 7.31 3.87
N SER A 128 -19.31 6.53 4.75
CA SER A 128 -20.74 6.64 5.06
C SER A 128 -21.10 7.98 5.70
N SER A 129 -20.28 8.51 6.62
CA SER A 129 -20.55 9.80 7.27
C SER A 129 -20.51 11.00 6.33
N ILE A 130 -19.69 10.94 5.27
CA ILE A 130 -19.65 11.96 4.22
C ILE A 130 -20.57 11.65 3.04
N HIS A 131 -21.46 10.66 3.18
CA HIS A 131 -22.44 10.25 2.17
C HIS A 131 -21.81 9.85 0.82
N LEU A 132 -20.64 9.19 0.85
CA LEU A 132 -20.07 8.59 -0.35
C LEU A 132 -20.96 7.43 -0.83
N GLY A 133 -21.19 7.34 -2.14
CA GLY A 133 -21.88 6.20 -2.73
C GLY A 133 -21.16 4.87 -2.45
N GLU A 134 -21.92 3.78 -2.39
CA GLU A 134 -21.46 2.44 -1.97
C GLU A 134 -20.16 2.01 -2.67
N GLY A 135 -20.08 2.14 -3.99
CA GLY A 135 -18.88 1.77 -4.76
C GLY A 135 -17.63 2.58 -4.37
N ASN A 136 -17.80 3.86 -4.06
CA ASN A 136 -16.68 4.71 -3.60
C ASN A 136 -16.30 4.39 -2.15
N THR A 137 -17.28 4.14 -1.28
CA THR A 137 -17.01 3.73 0.11
C THR A 137 -16.29 2.37 0.17
N LEU A 138 -16.70 1.43 -0.68
CA LEU A 138 -16.03 0.14 -0.80
C LEU A 138 -14.58 0.29 -1.26
N LEU A 139 -14.36 1.05 -2.33
CA LEU A 139 -13.00 1.32 -2.83
C LEU A 139 -12.15 2.00 -1.75
N LEU A 140 -12.72 2.93 -0.97
CA LEU A 140 -12.02 3.57 0.15
C LEU A 140 -11.63 2.55 1.22
N ALA A 141 -12.54 1.65 1.58
CA ALA A 141 -12.28 0.57 2.52
C ALA A 141 -11.13 -0.34 2.06
N ILE A 142 -11.13 -0.73 0.78
CA ILE A 142 -10.07 -1.57 0.20
C ILE A 142 -8.71 -0.87 0.25
N LEU A 143 -8.66 0.44 -0.05
CA LEU A 143 -7.41 1.21 0.02
C LEU A 143 -6.87 1.30 1.44
N PHE A 144 -7.73 1.55 2.43
CA PHE A 144 -7.33 1.63 3.83
C PHE A 144 -6.94 0.27 4.43
N GLY A 145 -7.57 -0.81 3.99
CA GLY A 145 -7.22 -2.17 4.37
C GLY A 145 -5.96 -2.72 3.69
N GLY A 146 -5.44 -2.03 2.66
CA GLY A 146 -4.29 -2.48 1.89
C GLY A 146 -2.97 -2.46 2.68
N ALA A 147 -1.99 -3.20 2.18
CA ALA A 147 -0.60 -3.12 2.65
C ALA A 147 0.33 -2.88 1.46
N SER A 148 1.27 -1.95 1.59
CA SER A 148 2.26 -1.68 0.53
C SER A 148 3.35 -2.75 0.56
N TYR A 149 3.64 -3.30 -0.62
CA TYR A 149 4.60 -4.38 -0.84
C TYR A 149 5.66 -4.02 -1.88
N ILE A 150 5.68 -2.76 -2.34
CA ILE A 150 6.64 -2.24 -3.33
C ILE A 150 7.49 -1.15 -2.68
N ALA A 151 6.91 0.04 -2.48
CA ALA A 151 7.66 1.21 -2.06
C ALA A 151 8.03 1.18 -0.57
N VAL A 152 7.10 0.77 0.29
CA VAL A 152 7.36 0.73 1.75
C VAL A 152 8.50 -0.23 2.12
N PRO A 153 8.57 -1.49 1.62
CA PRO A 153 9.72 -2.35 1.90
C PRO A 153 11.04 -1.78 1.39
N ALA A 154 11.06 -1.14 0.22
CA ALA A 154 12.26 -0.48 -0.31
C ALA A 154 12.72 0.67 0.60
N ALA A 155 11.81 1.58 0.96
CA ALA A 155 12.11 2.70 1.86
C ALA A 155 12.53 2.23 3.27
N MET A 156 11.92 1.15 3.77
CA MET A 156 12.26 0.57 5.07
C MET A 156 13.62 -0.14 5.06
N SER A 157 14.05 -0.71 3.94
CA SER A 157 15.35 -1.40 3.84
C SER A 157 16.55 -0.49 4.04
N GLU A 158 16.40 0.80 3.71
CA GLU A 158 17.45 1.81 3.88
C GLU A 158 17.41 2.47 5.27
N THR A 159 16.25 2.42 5.95
CA THR A 159 15.99 3.18 7.19
C THR A 159 15.95 2.32 8.44
N VAL A 160 15.62 1.03 8.31
CA VAL A 160 15.47 0.09 9.42
C VAL A 160 16.65 -0.89 9.45
N GLU A 161 17.55 -0.71 10.40
CA GLU A 161 18.64 -1.66 10.63
C GLU A 161 18.10 -2.97 11.19
N GLY A 162 18.48 -4.10 10.58
CA GLY A 162 18.11 -5.45 11.04
C GLY A 162 16.67 -5.89 10.74
N GLY A 163 15.90 -5.10 9.99
CA GLY A 163 14.54 -5.46 9.55
C GLY A 163 14.55 -6.60 8.52
N ASN A 164 13.71 -7.62 8.71
CA ASN A 164 13.54 -8.67 7.70
C ASN A 164 12.54 -8.21 6.63
N ILE A 165 13.06 -7.63 5.54
CA ILE A 165 12.27 -7.15 4.40
C ILE A 165 11.45 -8.28 3.78
N GLY A 166 12.00 -9.50 3.73
CA GLY A 166 11.25 -10.65 3.23
C GLY A 166 10.04 -10.98 4.10
N LEU A 167 10.15 -10.81 5.41
CA LEU A 167 9.00 -11.01 6.29
C LEU A 167 7.91 -9.94 6.07
N MET A 168 8.29 -8.67 5.83
CA MET A 168 7.33 -7.60 5.52
C MET A 168 6.56 -7.88 4.23
N VAL A 169 7.30 -8.25 3.17
CA VAL A 169 6.71 -8.60 1.87
C VAL A 169 5.81 -9.83 1.99
N ALA A 170 6.24 -10.86 2.73
CA ALA A 170 5.44 -12.06 2.96
C ALA A 170 4.14 -11.77 3.71
N LEU A 171 4.15 -10.93 4.76
CA LEU A 171 2.93 -10.55 5.48
C LEU A 171 1.96 -9.78 4.58
N ALA A 172 2.48 -8.81 3.82
CA ALA A 172 1.65 -8.00 2.93
C ALA A 172 0.99 -8.85 1.82
N LEU A 173 1.76 -9.70 1.14
CA LEU A 173 1.29 -10.45 -0.03
C LEU A 173 0.57 -11.75 0.32
N VAL A 174 1.07 -12.53 1.28
CA VAL A 174 0.51 -13.86 1.58
C VAL A 174 -0.66 -13.77 2.56
N VAL A 175 -0.60 -12.83 3.50
CA VAL A 175 -1.60 -12.71 4.56
C VAL A 175 -2.60 -11.61 4.23
N THR A 176 -2.17 -10.35 4.27
CA THR A 176 -3.08 -9.20 4.15
C THR A 176 -3.78 -9.15 2.79
N PHE A 177 -3.04 -9.30 1.69
CA PHE A 177 -3.59 -9.24 0.34
C PHE A 177 -4.56 -10.40 0.05
N VAL A 178 -4.16 -11.65 0.34
CA VAL A 178 -5.03 -12.82 0.17
C VAL A 178 -6.29 -12.71 1.02
N PHE A 179 -6.15 -12.28 2.28
CA PHE A 179 -7.29 -12.05 3.17
C PHE A 179 -8.25 -10.98 2.62
N ASN A 180 -7.72 -9.83 2.22
CA ASN A 180 -8.56 -8.75 1.70
C ASN A 180 -9.33 -9.17 0.44
N ILE A 181 -8.68 -9.85 -0.51
CA ILE A 181 -9.37 -10.30 -1.72
C ILE A 181 -10.41 -11.38 -1.40
N SER A 182 -10.05 -12.38 -0.60
CA SER A 182 -10.87 -13.57 -0.40
C SER A 182 -12.03 -13.34 0.58
N VAL A 183 -11.82 -12.51 1.60
CA VAL A 183 -12.75 -12.31 2.72
C VAL A 183 -13.12 -10.84 2.91
N GLY A 184 -12.12 -9.95 2.91
CA GLY A 184 -12.33 -8.52 3.19
C GLY A 184 -13.33 -7.88 2.22
N ILE A 185 -13.07 -7.93 0.91
CA ILE A 185 -13.92 -7.30 -0.12
C ILE A 185 -15.37 -7.82 -0.05
N PRO A 186 -15.64 -9.14 -0.07
CA PRO A 186 -17.01 -9.65 0.09
C PRO A 186 -17.68 -9.20 1.39
N LEU A 187 -16.94 -9.17 2.50
CA LEU A 187 -17.46 -8.74 3.80
C LEU A 187 -17.82 -7.25 3.79
N TYR A 188 -16.94 -6.39 3.28
CA TYR A 188 -17.15 -4.94 3.21
C TYR A 188 -18.33 -4.60 2.29
N LEU A 189 -18.46 -5.30 1.16
CA LEU A 189 -19.61 -5.19 0.27
C LEU A 189 -20.92 -5.48 1.00
N LYS A 190 -20.97 -6.58 1.76
CA LYS A 190 -22.17 -6.98 2.51
C LYS A 190 -22.54 -6.00 3.64
N ILE A 191 -21.57 -5.28 4.19
CA ILE A 191 -21.82 -4.24 5.20
C ILE A 191 -22.41 -2.98 4.56
N LEU A 192 -22.07 -2.70 3.30
CA LEU A 192 -22.50 -1.50 2.58
C LEU A 192 -23.83 -1.66 1.83
N SER A 193 -24.17 -2.89 1.44
CA SER A 193 -25.44 -3.26 0.77
C SER A 193 -26.58 -3.46 1.76
#